data_AF-A0A9D4SVA0-F1
#
_entry.id   AF-A0A9D4SVA0-F1
#
_cell.length_a   1.000
_cell.length_b   1.000
_cell.length_c   1.000
_cell.angle_alpha   90.00
_cell.angle_beta   90.00
_cell.angle_gamma   90.00
#
_symmetry.space_group_name_H-M   'P 1'
#
loop_
_entity.id
_entity.type
_entity.pdbx_description
1 polymer ?
#
loop_
_entity_poly.entity_id
_entity_poly.type
_entity_poly.pdbx_seq_one_letter_code
_entity_poly.pdbx_strand_id
1 'polypeptide(L)'
;MAHAQKAAGDGIPSGTPLCPSNDEAESPSLLCLLRTKRDLADLEVKPIPGVFVSPDEDHATKIHALMVGPSGTPYEGGFFHFLIDCGADYPMQPPSVRLMTTDAGRVQFSPHIYSNGIIHLGASWTPVQSIGSLLASMSSLLRADAYSAGHLSDETYREAMSRHNALLQHETLRVAVCDMVEACLQGNSAYPRGLAELVVLQKFVGYYNRYKEIIEANLHLSGKEMRSFAGSLKGTFDYSALMARLEDLRERLQRKYGTNSSSNV
;
A
#
# COMPACT_ATOMS: atom_id res chain seq x y z
N MET A 1 -42.30 -43.64 42.57
CA MET A 1 -41.77 -44.75 41.75
C MET A 1 -42.06 -44.44 40.29
N ALA A 2 -41.03 -44.62 39.44
CA ALA A 2 -41.08 -44.80 37.98
C ALA A 2 -41.56 -43.61 37.12
N HIS A 3 -40.65 -42.94 36.40
CA HIS A 3 -40.13 -43.25 35.04
C HIS A 3 -41.16 -42.95 33.93
N ALA A 4 -40.95 -41.86 33.15
CA ALA A 4 -40.35 -41.85 31.80
C ALA A 4 -41.36 -42.26 30.70
N GLN A 5 -41.51 -41.67 29.51
CA GLN A 5 -40.83 -40.62 28.74
C GLN A 5 -41.53 -40.57 27.37
N LYS A 6 -41.78 -39.40 26.78
CA LYS A 6 -41.68 -39.22 25.32
C LYS A 6 -41.52 -37.75 24.97
N ALA A 7 -40.31 -37.40 24.57
CA ALA A 7 -39.94 -36.11 24.01
C ALA A 7 -40.45 -36.01 22.57
N ALA A 8 -41.03 -34.87 22.22
CA ALA A 8 -41.19 -34.43 20.83
C ALA A 8 -40.16 -33.31 20.61
N GLY A 9 -39.08 -33.64 19.89
CA GLY A 9 -38.15 -32.67 19.35
C GLY A 9 -38.60 -32.33 17.93
N ASP A 10 -39.06 -31.10 17.72
CA ASP A 10 -39.23 -30.54 16.38
C ASP A 10 -37.87 -30.05 15.90
N GLY A 11 -37.20 -30.89 15.12
CA GLY A 11 -36.01 -30.53 14.37
C GLY A 11 -36.39 -29.65 13.17
N ILE A 12 -36.10 -28.36 13.26
CA ILE A 12 -35.97 -27.49 12.09
C ILE A 12 -34.66 -27.88 11.39
N PRO A 13 -34.64 -28.16 10.07
CA PRO A 13 -33.37 -28.34 9.38
C PRO A 13 -32.69 -26.97 9.28
N SER A 14 -31.69 -26.73 10.13
CA SER A 14 -30.75 -25.62 9.97
C SER A 14 -29.83 -25.93 8.80
N GLY A 15 -30.35 -25.78 7.58
CA GLY A 15 -29.55 -25.66 6.37
C GLY A 15 -28.98 -24.25 6.30
N THR A 16 -27.98 -23.94 7.13
CA THR A 16 -27.06 -22.85 6.79
C THR A 16 -26.39 -23.24 5.47
N PRO A 17 -26.44 -22.41 4.42
CA PRO A 17 -25.57 -22.63 3.28
C PRO A 17 -24.15 -22.40 3.81
N LEU A 18 -23.43 -23.48 4.03
CA LEU A 18 -21.98 -23.45 4.13
C LEU A 18 -21.49 -22.78 2.86
N CYS A 19 -20.93 -21.57 2.98
CA CYS A 19 -20.17 -20.98 1.90
C CYS A 19 -19.17 -22.04 1.43
N PRO A 20 -19.12 -22.39 0.14
CA PRO A 20 -18.10 -23.30 -0.33
C PRO A 20 -16.75 -22.61 -0.08
N SER A 21 -15.91 -23.24 0.73
CA SER A 21 -14.47 -22.99 0.76
C SER A 21 -13.91 -23.40 -0.60
N ASN A 22 -14.08 -22.55 -1.60
CA ASN A 22 -13.38 -22.68 -2.87
C ASN A 22 -11.95 -22.14 -2.69
N ASP A 23 -11.13 -22.92 -1.97
CA ASP A 23 -9.67 -22.87 -2.07
C ASP A 23 -9.17 -23.85 -3.15
N GLU A 24 -9.99 -24.13 -4.18
CA GLU A 24 -9.46 -24.60 -5.45
C GLU A 24 -9.05 -23.37 -6.24
N ALA A 25 -7.80 -22.94 -6.06
CA ALA A 25 -7.17 -21.97 -6.95
C ALA A 25 -7.16 -22.58 -8.36
N GLU A 26 -8.18 -22.23 -9.15
CA GLU A 26 -8.32 -22.68 -10.54
C GLU A 26 -7.02 -22.37 -11.28
N SER A 27 -6.40 -23.40 -11.89
CA SER A 27 -5.09 -23.23 -12.53
C SER A 27 -5.19 -22.14 -13.60
N PRO A 28 -4.29 -21.14 -13.58
CA PRO A 28 -4.43 -19.99 -14.47
C PRO A 28 -4.37 -20.43 -15.94
N SER A 29 -5.23 -19.83 -16.76
CA SER A 29 -5.26 -20.14 -18.19
C SER A 29 -3.91 -19.82 -18.85
N LEU A 30 -3.54 -20.58 -19.88
CA LEU A 30 -2.31 -20.31 -20.65
C LEU A 30 -2.31 -18.88 -21.22
N LEU A 31 -3.48 -18.38 -21.61
CA LEU A 31 -3.66 -17.03 -22.10
C LEU A 31 -3.34 -15.98 -21.03
N CYS A 32 -3.83 -16.18 -19.80
CA CYS A 32 -3.49 -15.33 -18.65
C CYS A 32 -1.97 -15.30 -18.44
N LEU A 33 -1.32 -16.46 -18.30
CA LEU A 33 0.12 -16.54 -18.06
C LEU A 33 0.95 -15.86 -19.15
N LEU A 34 0.62 -16.12 -20.42
CA LEU A 34 1.32 -15.50 -21.56
C LEU A 34 1.11 -13.99 -21.60
N ARG A 35 -0.10 -13.52 -21.27
CA ARG A 35 -0.39 -12.09 -21.23
C ARG A 35 0.32 -11.41 -20.07
N THR A 36 0.25 -11.96 -18.86
CA THR A 36 0.94 -11.44 -17.69
C THR A 36 2.45 -11.33 -17.92
N LYS A 37 3.06 -12.37 -18.51
CA LYS A 37 4.48 -12.35 -18.86
C LYS A 37 4.82 -11.25 -19.87
N ARG A 38 3.98 -11.05 -20.89
CA ARG A 38 4.17 -9.97 -21.88
C ARG A 38 4.09 -8.59 -21.23
N ASP A 39 3.07 -8.37 -20.40
CA ASP A 39 2.86 -7.10 -19.71
C ASP A 39 4.03 -6.75 -18.76
N LEU A 40 4.60 -7.74 -18.07
CA LEU A 40 5.82 -7.56 -17.26
C LEU A 40 7.04 -7.23 -18.12
N ALA A 41 7.23 -7.93 -19.25
CA ALA A 41 8.33 -7.62 -20.17
C ALA A 41 8.20 -6.21 -20.78
N ASP A 42 6.97 -5.78 -21.09
CA ASP A 42 6.72 -4.42 -21.58
C ASP A 42 7.09 -3.36 -20.54
N LEU A 43 6.89 -3.65 -19.25
CA LEU A 43 7.30 -2.77 -18.13
C LEU A 43 8.82 -2.70 -17.96
N GLU A 44 9.56 -3.77 -18.26
CA GLU A 44 11.03 -3.73 -18.27
C GLU A 44 11.56 -2.85 -19.41
N VAL A 45 10.92 -2.92 -20.59
CA VAL A 45 11.29 -2.10 -21.75
C VAL A 45 10.84 -0.65 -21.59
N LYS A 46 9.67 -0.42 -20.99
CA LYS A 46 9.06 0.91 -20.78
C LYS A 46 8.74 1.12 -19.29
N PRO A 47 9.77 1.37 -18.46
CA PRO A 47 9.57 1.55 -17.04
C PRO A 47 8.77 2.83 -16.76
N ILE A 48 7.87 2.76 -15.79
CA ILE A 48 7.09 3.91 -15.32
C ILE A 48 7.91 4.58 -14.19
N PRO A 49 8.19 5.90 -14.26
CA PRO A 49 8.97 6.58 -13.24
C PRO A 49 8.38 6.40 -11.83
N GLY A 50 9.21 5.95 -10.90
CA GLY A 50 8.80 5.73 -9.51
C GLY A 50 8.01 4.45 -9.26
N VAL A 51 7.79 3.61 -10.27
CA VAL A 51 7.12 2.31 -10.14
C VAL A 51 8.10 1.18 -10.40
N PHE A 52 8.11 0.20 -9.50
CA PHE A 52 8.98 -0.97 -9.54
C PHE A 52 8.11 -2.21 -9.39
N VAL A 53 8.33 -3.22 -10.22
CA VAL A 53 7.51 -4.45 -10.22
C VAL A 53 8.38 -5.68 -10.07
N SER A 54 7.82 -6.71 -9.43
CA SER A 54 8.40 -8.05 -9.36
C SER A 54 7.26 -9.07 -9.38
N PRO A 55 7.36 -10.16 -10.16
CA PRO A 55 6.44 -11.27 -10.00
C PRO A 55 6.54 -11.85 -8.58
N ASP A 56 5.44 -12.45 -8.11
CA ASP A 56 5.42 -13.28 -6.90
C ASP A 56 6.19 -14.59 -7.16
N GLU A 57 6.90 -15.08 -6.14
CA GLU A 57 7.76 -16.26 -6.27
C GLU A 57 6.95 -17.57 -6.36
N ASP A 58 5.77 -17.60 -5.73
CA ASP A 58 4.94 -18.80 -5.60
C ASP A 58 3.77 -18.80 -6.60
N HIS A 59 3.32 -17.63 -7.05
CA HIS A 59 2.13 -17.47 -7.90
C HIS A 59 2.42 -16.64 -9.15
N ALA A 60 2.52 -17.30 -10.31
CA ALA A 60 2.83 -16.64 -11.58
C ALA A 60 1.83 -15.57 -12.05
N THR A 61 0.61 -15.54 -11.49
CA THR A 61 -0.41 -14.51 -11.77
C THR A 61 -0.40 -13.33 -10.81
N LYS A 62 0.40 -13.40 -9.74
CA LYS A 62 0.54 -12.33 -8.75
C LYS A 62 1.79 -11.52 -9.02
N ILE A 63 1.67 -10.21 -8.82
CA ILE A 63 2.72 -9.24 -9.06
C ILE A 63 2.76 -8.28 -7.88
N HIS A 64 3.95 -8.06 -7.34
CA HIS A 64 4.23 -7.01 -6.39
C HIS A 64 4.63 -5.75 -7.14
N ALA A 65 3.98 -4.63 -6.84
CA ALA A 65 4.38 -3.32 -7.32
C ALA A 65 4.71 -2.40 -6.14
N LEU A 66 5.86 -1.74 -6.18
CA LEU A 66 6.21 -0.65 -5.27
C LEU A 66 6.13 0.67 -6.03
N MET A 67 5.37 1.62 -5.49
CA MET A 67 5.33 3.00 -5.98
C MET A 67 5.98 3.93 -4.97
N VAL A 68 6.89 4.77 -5.44
CA VAL A 68 7.47 5.86 -4.65
C VAL A 68 6.59 7.09 -4.79
N GLY A 69 6.15 7.64 -3.67
CA GLY A 69 5.26 8.79 -3.67
C GLY A 69 5.92 10.04 -4.30
N PRO A 70 5.22 10.79 -5.17
CA PRO A 70 5.81 11.89 -5.92
C PRO A 70 6.23 13.08 -5.03
N SER A 71 7.29 13.78 -5.43
CA SER A 71 7.72 15.02 -4.78
C SER A 71 6.68 16.13 -4.85
N GLY A 72 6.61 16.95 -3.80
CA GLY A 72 5.63 18.04 -3.71
C GLY A 72 4.20 17.57 -3.38
N THR A 73 4.02 16.29 -3.03
CA THR A 73 2.75 15.73 -2.55
C THR A 73 2.90 15.31 -1.09
N PRO A 74 1.80 15.11 -0.33
CA PRO A 74 1.91 14.57 1.03
C PRO A 74 2.47 13.13 1.04
N TYR A 75 2.54 12.45 -0.10
CA TYR A 75 3.09 11.10 -0.22
C TYR A 75 4.59 11.06 -0.49
N GLU A 76 5.25 12.22 -0.61
CA GLU A 76 6.64 12.36 -1.07
C GLU A 76 7.60 11.36 -0.41
N GLY A 77 8.22 10.53 -1.25
CA GLY A 77 9.22 9.54 -0.83
C GLY A 77 8.66 8.34 -0.05
N GLY A 78 7.34 8.22 0.13
CA GLY A 78 6.71 7.03 0.71
C GLY A 78 6.78 5.81 -0.22
N PHE A 79 6.93 4.61 0.35
CA PHE A 79 6.92 3.34 -0.36
C PHE A 79 5.55 2.67 -0.24
N PHE A 80 4.79 2.66 -1.33
CA PHE A 80 3.46 2.07 -1.39
C PHE A 80 3.52 0.72 -2.08
N HIS A 81 3.32 -0.37 -1.33
CA HIS A 81 3.29 -1.72 -1.85
C HIS A 81 1.88 -2.11 -2.27
N PHE A 82 1.74 -2.49 -3.53
CA PHE A 82 0.53 -3.02 -4.12
C PHE A 82 0.73 -4.49 -4.49
N LEU A 83 -0.30 -5.29 -4.23
CA LEU A 83 -0.42 -6.65 -4.73
C LEU A 83 -1.46 -6.65 -5.85
N ILE A 84 -1.04 -7.16 -7.02
CA ILE A 84 -1.87 -7.30 -8.21
C ILE A 84 -2.06 -8.79 -8.45
N ASP A 85 -3.29 -9.24 -8.61
CA ASP A 85 -3.60 -10.61 -9.01
C ASP A 85 -4.43 -10.59 -10.29
N CYS A 86 -3.85 -11.14 -11.37
CA CYS A 86 -4.52 -11.24 -12.65
C CYS A 86 -5.75 -12.17 -12.61
N GLY A 87 -5.79 -13.18 -11.74
CA GLY A 87 -6.84 -14.20 -11.77
C GLY A 87 -6.85 -15.03 -13.06
N ALA A 88 -7.84 -15.93 -13.21
CA ALA A 88 -7.86 -16.89 -14.32
C ALA A 88 -8.25 -16.28 -15.69
N ASP A 89 -9.10 -15.25 -15.67
CA ASP A 89 -9.73 -14.63 -16.85
C ASP A 89 -8.97 -13.42 -17.40
N TYR A 90 -7.80 -13.08 -16.88
CA TYR A 90 -7.01 -11.97 -17.40
C TYR A 90 -6.57 -12.23 -18.85
N PRO A 91 -6.68 -11.24 -19.77
CA PRO A 91 -7.09 -9.85 -19.59
C PRO A 91 -8.58 -9.57 -19.91
N MET A 92 -9.43 -10.59 -20.03
CA MET A 92 -10.87 -10.37 -20.27
C MET A 92 -11.52 -9.67 -19.07
N GLN A 93 -11.10 -10.04 -17.86
CA GLN A 93 -11.42 -9.32 -16.61
C GLN A 93 -10.23 -8.51 -16.12
N PRO A 94 -10.46 -7.40 -15.38
CA PRO A 94 -9.39 -6.65 -14.76
C PRO A 94 -8.67 -7.49 -13.71
N PRO A 95 -7.37 -7.26 -13.51
CA PRO A 95 -6.68 -7.80 -12.35
C PRO A 95 -7.25 -7.16 -11.07
N SER A 96 -7.29 -7.93 -9.99
CA SER A 96 -7.56 -7.37 -8.66
C SER A 96 -6.33 -6.66 -8.13
N VAL A 97 -6.51 -5.51 -7.49
CA VAL A 97 -5.42 -4.70 -6.94
C VAL A 97 -5.71 -4.31 -5.50
N ARG A 98 -4.71 -4.48 -4.64
CA ARG A 98 -4.77 -4.09 -3.23
C ARG A 98 -3.54 -3.31 -2.81
N LEU A 99 -3.73 -2.15 -2.18
CA LEU A 99 -2.69 -1.47 -1.40
C LEU A 99 -2.48 -2.25 -0.10
N MET A 100 -1.26 -2.75 0.10
CA MET A 100 -0.85 -3.49 1.29
C MET A 100 -0.36 -2.55 2.41
N THR A 101 0.21 -1.40 2.03
CA THR A 101 0.68 -0.34 2.94
C THR A 101 -0.51 0.45 3.52
N THR A 102 -1.32 -0.15 4.39
CA THR A 102 -2.52 0.47 5.00
C THR A 102 -2.53 0.41 6.53
N ASP A 103 -1.47 -0.14 7.14
CA ASP A 103 -1.38 -0.34 8.59
C ASP A 103 -2.57 -1.16 9.14
N ALA A 104 -2.80 -2.34 8.53
CA ALA A 104 -3.96 -3.20 8.79
C ALA A 104 -5.31 -2.45 8.64
N GLY A 105 -5.38 -1.54 7.66
CA GLY A 105 -6.54 -0.73 7.34
C GLY A 105 -6.85 0.43 8.27
N ARG A 106 -5.90 0.82 9.12
CA ARG A 106 -6.01 2.04 9.93
C ARG A 106 -5.85 3.31 9.10
N VAL A 107 -5.06 3.25 8.02
CA VAL A 107 -4.72 4.41 7.20
C VAL A 107 -5.41 4.34 5.86
N GLN A 108 -6.14 5.42 5.55
CA GLN A 108 -6.69 5.66 4.23
C GLN A 108 -5.85 6.75 3.55
N PHE A 109 -5.02 6.34 2.59
CA PHE A 109 -4.12 7.27 1.90
C PHE A 109 -4.83 8.12 0.84
N SER A 110 -5.87 7.61 0.20
CA SER A 110 -6.59 8.31 -0.87
C SER A 110 -8.08 7.98 -0.78
N PRO A 111 -8.99 8.90 -1.16
CA PRO A 111 -10.43 8.59 -1.21
C PRO A 111 -10.76 7.46 -2.20
N HIS A 112 -9.88 7.22 -3.19
CA HIS A 112 -10.01 6.13 -4.16
C HIS A 112 -9.44 4.78 -3.67
N ILE A 113 -8.76 4.79 -2.52
CA ILE A 113 -8.21 3.59 -1.89
C ILE A 113 -8.96 3.40 -0.58
N TYR A 114 -9.76 2.34 -0.49
CA TYR A 114 -10.48 2.01 0.73
C TYR A 114 -9.51 1.60 1.84
N SER A 115 -9.95 1.66 3.10
CA SER A 115 -9.15 1.26 4.26
C SER A 115 -8.63 -0.18 4.15
N ASN A 116 -9.41 -1.09 3.57
CA ASN A 116 -8.99 -2.47 3.32
C ASN A 116 -7.99 -2.64 2.16
N GLY A 117 -7.53 -1.53 1.56
CA GLY A 117 -6.58 -1.48 0.46
C GLY A 117 -7.21 -1.64 -0.93
N ILE A 118 -8.50 -1.92 -1.05
CA ILE A 118 -9.17 -2.06 -2.36
C ILE A 118 -9.16 -0.71 -3.08
N ILE A 119 -8.82 -0.73 -4.35
CA ILE A 119 -8.71 0.48 -5.18
C ILE A 119 -9.90 0.55 -6.11
N HIS A 120 -10.54 1.73 -6.18
CA HIS A 120 -11.55 2.03 -7.17
C HIS A 120 -10.96 2.89 -8.28
N LEU A 121 -10.77 2.29 -9.46
CA LEU A 121 -10.38 3.01 -10.66
C LEU A 121 -11.65 3.45 -11.39
N GLY A 122 -11.84 4.76 -11.59
CA GLY A 122 -13.04 5.32 -12.21
C GLY A 122 -13.23 4.99 -13.71
N ALA A 123 -12.31 4.23 -14.31
CA ALA A 123 -12.37 3.81 -15.71
C ALA A 123 -12.78 2.34 -15.82
N SER A 124 -13.71 2.03 -16.73
CA SER A 124 -14.09 0.66 -17.04
C SER A 124 -12.92 -0.10 -17.69
N TRP A 125 -12.69 -1.33 -17.23
CA TRP A 125 -11.65 -2.18 -17.79
C TRP A 125 -11.97 -2.60 -19.23
N THR A 126 -10.95 -2.61 -20.09
CA THR A 126 -11.01 -3.24 -21.41
C THR A 126 -9.79 -4.14 -21.61
N PRO A 127 -9.89 -5.26 -22.33
CA PRO A 127 -8.75 -6.18 -22.54
C PRO A 127 -7.56 -5.60 -23.31
N VAL A 128 -7.71 -4.39 -23.86
CA VAL A 128 -6.63 -3.63 -24.49
C VAL A 128 -5.69 -3.04 -23.44
N GLN A 129 -6.20 -2.75 -22.23
CA GLN A 129 -5.40 -2.25 -21.13
C GLN A 129 -4.40 -3.30 -20.63
N SER A 130 -3.29 -2.82 -20.10
CA SER A 130 -2.19 -3.60 -19.56
C SER A 130 -1.95 -3.29 -18.08
N ILE A 131 -1.20 -4.15 -17.38
CA ILE A 131 -0.68 -3.88 -16.03
C ILE A 131 0.07 -2.55 -16.01
N GLY A 132 0.81 -2.21 -17.07
CA GLY A 132 1.47 -0.90 -17.18
C GLY A 132 0.50 0.27 -17.23
N SER A 133 -0.56 0.19 -18.03
CA SER A 133 -1.58 1.26 -18.07
C SER A 133 -2.33 1.40 -16.74
N LEU A 134 -2.57 0.29 -16.04
CA LEU A 134 -3.17 0.23 -14.71
C LEU A 134 -2.29 0.94 -13.67
N LEU A 135 -1.01 0.58 -13.61
CA LEU A 135 -0.03 1.21 -12.71
C LEU A 135 0.14 2.70 -13.01
N ALA A 136 0.13 3.09 -14.29
CA ALA A 136 0.16 4.50 -14.68
C ALA A 136 -1.07 5.25 -14.13
N SER A 137 -2.28 4.69 -14.27
CA SER A 137 -3.49 5.28 -13.68
C SER A 137 -3.40 5.38 -12.15
N MET A 138 -2.92 4.32 -11.48
CA MET A 138 -2.75 4.31 -10.02
C MET A 138 -1.74 5.37 -9.53
N SER A 139 -0.66 5.61 -10.27
CA SER A 139 0.31 6.65 -9.89
C SER A 139 -0.31 8.05 -9.86
N SER A 140 -1.38 8.29 -10.63
CA SER A 140 -2.14 9.54 -10.58
C SER A 140 -3.01 9.68 -9.32
N LEU A 141 -3.39 8.56 -8.67
CA LEU A 141 -4.16 8.57 -7.42
C LEU A 141 -3.34 9.04 -6.22
N LEU A 142 -2.01 8.95 -6.31
CA LEU A 142 -1.06 9.44 -5.31
C LEU A 142 -0.68 10.92 -5.56
N ARG A 143 -1.66 11.74 -5.99
CA ARG A 143 -1.53 13.19 -6.17
C ARG A 143 -2.40 13.94 -5.15
N ALA A 144 -2.01 15.19 -4.85
CA ALA A 144 -2.42 15.93 -3.66
C ALA A 144 -3.87 16.45 -3.65
N ASP A 145 -4.64 16.25 -4.72
CA ASP A 145 -5.93 16.89 -5.00
C ASP A 145 -7.10 15.90 -5.15
N ALA A 146 -7.01 14.73 -4.50
CA ALA A 146 -8.00 13.66 -4.66
C ALA A 146 -9.40 13.96 -4.06
N TYR A 147 -9.56 14.97 -3.20
CA TYR A 147 -10.86 15.36 -2.64
C TYR A 147 -11.45 16.55 -3.39
N SER A 148 -12.73 16.47 -3.77
CA SER A 148 -13.46 17.59 -4.36
C SER A 148 -13.95 18.58 -3.30
N ALA A 149 -14.02 19.87 -3.64
CA ALA A 149 -14.54 20.91 -2.74
C ALA A 149 -16.02 20.76 -2.36
N GLY A 150 -16.82 20.12 -3.22
CA GLY A 150 -18.26 19.93 -2.98
C GLY A 150 -18.98 21.28 -2.84
N HIS A 151 -19.61 21.51 -1.68
CA HIS A 151 -20.30 22.76 -1.35
C HIS A 151 -19.50 23.68 -0.40
N LEU A 152 -18.26 23.31 -0.05
CA LEU A 152 -17.44 24.11 0.84
C LEU A 152 -17.02 25.43 0.17
N SER A 153 -16.89 26.49 0.96
CA SER A 153 -16.21 27.70 0.49
C SER A 153 -14.73 27.41 0.22
N ASP A 154 -14.11 28.17 -0.69
CA ASP A 154 -12.70 27.98 -1.03
C ASP A 154 -11.77 28.03 0.19
N GLU A 155 -12.08 28.88 1.17
CA GLU A 155 -11.30 28.99 2.41
C GLU A 155 -11.42 27.71 3.25
N THR A 156 -12.65 27.27 3.51
CA THR A 156 -12.92 26.07 4.31
C THR A 156 -12.30 24.83 3.65
N TYR A 157 -12.38 24.75 2.33
CA TYR A 157 -11.78 23.68 1.54
C TYR A 157 -10.25 23.68 1.67
N ARG A 158 -9.60 24.85 1.50
CA ARG A 158 -8.15 24.98 1.63
C ARG A 158 -7.67 24.61 3.03
N GLU A 159 -8.35 25.06 4.08
CA GLU A 159 -8.03 24.70 5.46
C GLU A 159 -8.22 23.19 5.73
N ALA A 160 -9.32 22.60 5.26
CA ALA A 160 -9.57 21.16 5.40
C ALA A 160 -8.52 20.33 4.66
N MET A 161 -8.17 20.74 3.43
CA MET A 161 -7.14 20.08 2.63
C MET A 161 -5.76 20.21 3.25
N SER A 162 -5.40 21.40 3.76
CA SER A 162 -4.11 21.62 4.43
C SER A 162 -3.95 20.70 5.66
N ARG A 163 -4.98 20.64 6.52
CA ARG A 163 -4.99 19.72 7.68
C ARG A 163 -4.91 18.26 7.25
N HIS A 164 -5.65 17.88 6.20
CA HIS A 164 -5.65 16.52 5.71
C HIS A 164 -4.31 16.12 5.08
N ASN A 165 -3.67 17.02 4.33
CA ASN A 165 -2.35 16.81 3.75
C ASN A 165 -1.28 16.66 4.84
N ALA A 166 -1.36 17.43 5.93
CA ALA A 166 -0.47 17.26 7.08
C ALA A 166 -0.63 15.86 7.70
N LEU A 167 -1.86 15.37 7.86
CA LEU A 167 -2.15 14.01 8.30
C LEU A 167 -1.54 12.98 7.34
N LEU A 168 -1.76 13.11 6.03
CA LEU A 168 -1.24 12.17 5.04
C LEU A 168 0.30 12.16 5.00
N GLN A 169 0.93 13.32 5.17
CA GLN A 169 2.39 13.42 5.25
C GLN A 169 2.95 12.72 6.48
N HIS A 170 2.31 12.88 7.63
CA HIS A 170 2.66 12.16 8.85
C HIS A 170 2.52 10.64 8.66
N GLU A 171 1.38 10.18 8.15
CA GLU A 171 1.10 8.76 7.95
C GLU A 171 1.98 8.14 6.85
N THR A 172 2.38 8.92 5.85
CA THR A 172 3.36 8.50 4.84
C THR A 172 4.71 8.23 5.49
N LEU A 173 5.22 9.15 6.32
CA LEU A 173 6.49 8.95 7.02
C LEU A 173 6.41 7.78 8.01
N ARG A 174 5.30 7.66 8.73
CA ARG A 174 5.09 6.60 9.72
C ARG A 174 5.01 5.22 9.08
N VAL A 175 4.09 5.05 8.12
CA VAL A 175 3.73 3.74 7.57
C VAL A 175 4.47 3.45 6.27
N ALA A 176 4.39 4.37 5.31
CA ALA A 176 4.96 4.13 4.00
C ALA A 176 6.49 4.28 3.97
N VAL A 177 7.11 4.90 4.98
CA VAL A 177 8.58 4.98 5.11
C VAL A 177 9.06 4.13 6.27
N CYS A 178 8.77 4.49 7.52
CA CYS A 178 9.39 3.83 8.68
C CYS A 178 9.01 2.34 8.77
N ASP A 179 7.72 2.00 8.73
CA ASP A 179 7.29 0.60 8.85
C ASP A 179 7.80 -0.25 7.67
N MET A 180 7.84 0.32 6.46
CA MET A 180 8.37 -0.36 5.27
C MET A 180 9.87 -0.65 5.37
N VAL A 181 10.67 0.33 5.78
CA VAL A 181 12.13 0.17 5.96
C VAL A 181 12.43 -0.77 7.13
N GLU A 182 11.68 -0.65 8.21
CA GLU A 182 11.78 -1.55 9.36
C GLU A 182 11.54 -3.00 8.95
N ALA A 183 10.49 -3.26 8.17
CA ALA A 183 10.18 -4.60 7.69
C ALA A 183 11.31 -5.19 6.82
N CYS A 184 11.89 -4.36 5.94
CA CYS A 184 13.05 -4.75 5.14
C CYS A 184 14.28 -5.08 6.01
N LEU A 185 14.53 -4.30 7.05
CA LEU A 185 15.68 -4.52 7.94
C LEU A 185 15.51 -5.80 8.78
N GLN A 186 14.28 -6.11 9.19
CA GLN A 186 13.93 -7.32 9.94
C GLN A 186 13.81 -8.58 9.07
N GLY A 187 13.70 -8.42 7.74
CA GLY A 187 13.56 -9.56 6.82
C GLY A 187 12.15 -10.15 6.78
N ASN A 188 11.12 -9.39 7.18
CA ASN A 188 9.72 -9.79 7.19
C ASN A 188 8.86 -8.96 6.22
N SER A 189 9.47 -8.41 5.16
CA SER A 189 8.75 -7.65 4.15
C SER A 189 7.72 -8.53 3.43
N ALA A 190 6.50 -8.02 3.26
CA ALA A 190 5.42 -8.68 2.51
C ALA A 190 5.61 -8.62 0.97
N TYR A 191 6.81 -8.25 0.52
CA TYR A 191 7.18 -8.10 -0.88
C TYR A 191 8.58 -8.71 -1.12
N PRO A 192 8.88 -9.13 -2.36
CA PRO A 192 10.11 -9.81 -2.72
C PRO A 192 11.37 -9.06 -2.30
N ARG A 193 12.42 -9.83 -1.97
CA ARG A 193 13.71 -9.30 -1.50
C ARG A 193 14.33 -8.29 -2.47
N GLY A 194 14.17 -8.52 -3.78
CA GLY A 194 14.66 -7.59 -4.81
C GLY A 194 14.03 -6.20 -4.67
N LEU A 195 12.73 -6.12 -4.41
CA LEU A 195 12.03 -4.87 -4.16
C LEU A 195 12.45 -4.23 -2.83
N ALA A 196 12.64 -5.04 -1.79
CA ALA A 196 13.11 -4.56 -0.49
C ALA A 196 14.49 -3.90 -0.55
N GLU A 197 15.48 -4.61 -1.08
CA GLU A 197 16.88 -4.14 -1.05
C GLU A 197 17.16 -3.09 -2.11
N LEU A 198 16.70 -3.30 -3.35
CA LEU A 198 17.05 -2.44 -4.50
C LEU A 198 16.17 -1.19 -4.58
N VAL A 199 14.96 -1.22 -4.01
CA VAL A 199 14.04 -0.07 -4.06
C VAL A 199 13.96 0.59 -2.70
N VAL A 200 13.39 -0.09 -1.70
CA VAL A 200 13.07 0.55 -0.42
C VAL A 200 14.33 1.05 0.28
N LEU A 201 15.30 0.18 0.53
CA LEU A 201 16.51 0.56 1.27
C LEU A 201 17.39 1.57 0.51
N GLN A 202 17.60 1.37 -0.79
CA GLN A 202 18.41 2.28 -1.59
C GLN A 202 17.77 3.67 -1.69
N LYS A 203 16.46 3.75 -1.97
CA LYS A 203 15.73 5.02 -2.08
C LYS A 203 15.62 5.71 -0.72
N PHE A 204 15.46 4.96 0.37
CA PHE A 204 15.42 5.52 1.72
C PHE A 204 16.67 6.36 2.02
N VAL A 205 17.86 5.86 1.65
CA VAL A 205 19.12 6.61 1.81
C VAL A 205 19.07 7.91 0.99
N GLY A 206 18.58 7.86 -0.25
CA GLY A 206 18.47 9.03 -1.12
C GLY A 206 17.49 10.10 -0.60
N TYR A 207 16.39 9.68 0.01
CA TYR A 207 15.37 10.59 0.56
C TYR A 207 15.62 10.97 2.03
N TYR A 208 16.62 10.41 2.70
CA TYR A 208 16.81 10.60 4.14
C TYR A 208 16.80 12.07 4.59
N ASN A 209 17.60 12.91 3.93
CA ASN A 209 17.67 14.34 4.28
C ASN A 209 16.31 15.02 4.07
N ARG A 210 15.59 14.64 3.02
CA ARG A 210 14.26 15.18 2.73
C ARG A 210 13.25 14.79 3.80
N TYR A 211 13.26 13.54 4.27
CA TYR A 211 12.41 13.13 5.39
C TYR A 211 12.72 13.94 6.65
N LYS A 212 14.01 14.13 6.96
CA LYS A 212 14.45 14.93 8.11
C LYS A 212 13.95 16.37 8.03
N GLU A 213 14.10 17.04 6.88
CA GLU A 213 13.59 18.40 6.65
C GLU A 213 12.07 18.49 6.87
N ILE A 214 11.31 17.51 6.35
CA ILE A 214 9.85 17.46 6.50
C ILE A 214 9.47 17.32 7.98
N ILE A 215 10.14 16.43 8.71
CA ILE A 215 9.89 16.22 10.14
C ILE A 215 10.22 17.49 10.94
N GLU A 216 11.39 18.10 10.71
CA GLU A 216 11.82 19.33 11.39
C GLU A 216 10.84 20.48 11.17
N ALA A 217 10.38 20.69 9.93
CA ALA A 217 9.40 21.72 9.61
C ALA A 217 8.06 21.51 10.34
N ASN A 218 7.69 20.26 10.63
CA ASN A 218 6.42 19.89 11.23
C ASN A 218 6.49 19.55 12.73
N LEU A 219 7.65 19.67 13.39
CA LEU A 219 7.81 19.39 14.82
C LEU A 219 6.80 20.13 15.71
N HIS A 220 6.44 21.36 15.33
CA HIS A 220 5.45 22.20 16.00
C HIS A 220 4.01 21.64 15.99
N LEU A 221 3.74 20.59 15.21
CA LEU A 221 2.48 19.86 15.19
C LEU A 221 2.44 18.72 16.20
N SER A 222 3.58 18.28 16.75
CA SER A 222 3.65 17.16 17.69
C SER A 222 2.71 17.36 18.89
N GLY A 223 1.94 16.33 19.22
CA GLY A 223 0.90 16.35 20.25
C GLY A 223 -0.44 16.96 19.82
N LYS A 224 -0.53 17.58 18.63
CA LYS A 224 -1.81 18.07 18.09
C LYS A 224 -2.61 16.94 17.45
N GLU A 225 -3.93 17.11 17.39
CA GLU A 225 -4.84 16.15 16.78
C GLU A 225 -4.67 16.06 15.25
N MET A 226 -4.63 14.84 14.74
CA MET A 226 -4.74 14.54 13.32
C MET A 226 -6.21 14.36 12.96
N ARG A 227 -6.70 15.15 12.00
CA ARG A 227 -8.08 15.08 11.53
C ARG A 227 -8.13 14.83 10.03
N SER A 228 -9.03 13.96 9.60
CA SER A 228 -9.27 13.71 8.18
C SER A 228 -9.90 14.93 7.50
N PHE A 229 -10.00 14.89 6.16
CA PHE A 229 -10.73 15.91 5.40
C PHE A 229 -12.16 16.13 5.93
N ALA A 230 -12.87 15.05 6.27
CA ALA A 230 -14.21 15.09 6.87
C ALA A 230 -14.23 15.50 8.37
N GLY A 231 -13.07 15.80 8.97
CA GLY A 231 -12.95 16.23 10.36
C GLY A 231 -12.89 15.12 11.41
N SER A 232 -12.99 13.85 11.00
CA SER A 232 -12.88 12.70 11.92
C SER A 232 -11.48 12.63 12.54
N LEU A 233 -11.40 12.38 13.85
CA LEU A 233 -10.14 12.23 14.58
C LEU A 233 -9.45 10.92 14.16
N LYS A 234 -8.16 11.01 13.84
CA LYS A 234 -7.33 9.88 13.38
C LYS A 234 -6.13 9.59 14.28
N GLY A 235 -5.96 10.36 15.36
CA GLY A 235 -4.85 10.22 16.30
C GLY A 235 -4.21 11.57 16.59
N THR A 236 -2.94 11.56 16.96
CA THR A 236 -2.14 12.76 17.23
C THR A 236 -0.83 12.69 16.44
N PHE A 237 -0.35 13.85 15.98
CA PHE A 237 0.96 13.93 15.34
C PHE A 237 2.05 13.60 16.35
N ASP A 238 3.04 12.82 15.92
CA ASP A 238 4.22 12.48 16.72
C ASP A 238 5.51 12.57 15.88
N TYR A 239 5.81 13.78 15.41
CA TYR A 239 7.02 14.04 14.63
C TYR A 239 8.30 13.85 15.45
N SER A 240 8.24 14.06 16.77
CA SER A 240 9.36 13.77 17.68
C SER A 240 9.73 12.29 17.67
N ALA A 241 8.75 11.39 17.82
CA ALA A 241 9.01 9.95 17.72
C ALA A 241 9.41 9.54 16.30
N LEU A 242 8.82 10.14 15.26
CA LEU A 242 9.23 9.87 13.88
C LEU A 242 10.68 10.26 13.61
N MET A 243 11.18 11.37 14.17
CA MET A 243 12.59 11.74 14.05
C MET A 243 13.50 10.66 14.65
N ALA A 244 13.22 10.25 15.90
CA ALA A 244 14.00 9.24 16.59
C ALA A 244 13.97 7.89 15.85
N ARG A 245 12.79 7.49 15.32
CA ARG A 245 12.64 6.29 14.50
C ARG A 245 13.45 6.39 13.20
N LEU A 246 13.39 7.52 12.52
CA LEU A 246 14.11 7.75 11.27
C LEU A 246 15.63 7.62 11.46
N GLU A 247 16.16 8.21 12.54
CA GLU A 247 17.57 8.14 12.91
C GLU A 247 18.01 6.71 13.25
N ASP A 248 17.24 5.98 14.06
CA ASP A 248 17.52 4.55 14.36
C ASP A 248 17.56 3.69 13.09
N LEU A 249 16.59 3.87 12.18
CA LEU A 249 16.53 3.10 10.93
C LEU A 249 17.76 3.36 10.06
N ARG A 250 18.25 4.61 9.99
CA ARG A 250 19.48 4.94 9.28
C ARG A 250 20.69 4.28 9.92
N GLU A 251 20.83 4.32 11.24
CA GLU A 251 21.95 3.68 11.93
C GLU A 251 21.95 2.16 11.74
N ARG A 252 20.78 1.51 11.82
CA ARG A 252 20.63 0.08 11.57
C ARG A 252 21.01 -0.27 10.14
N LEU A 253 20.61 0.54 9.17
CA LEU A 253 20.96 0.35 7.77
C LEU A 253 22.47 0.50 7.54
N GLN A 254 23.10 1.51 8.13
CA GLN A 254 24.54 1.72 8.06
C GLN A 254 25.32 0.56 8.70
N ARG A 255 24.86 0.02 9.83
CA ARG A 255 25.46 -1.17 10.43
C ARG A 255 25.37 -2.41 9.53
N LYS A 256 24.23 -2.60 8.86
CA LYS A 256 23.96 -3.74 7.98
C LYS A 256 24.80 -3.74 6.70
N TYR A 257 25.06 -2.56 6.11
CA TYR A 257 25.76 -2.46 4.82
C TYR A 257 27.15 -1.78 4.89
N GLY A 258 27.47 -1.06 5.96
CA GLY A 258 28.76 -0.38 6.15
C GLY A 258 29.91 -1.30 6.56
N THR A 259 29.63 -2.51 7.04
CA THR A 259 30.64 -3.51 7.42
C THR A 259 31.23 -4.28 6.23
N ASN A 260 30.63 -4.18 5.02
CA ASN A 260 31.11 -4.88 3.82
C ASN A 260 32.22 -4.15 3.04
N SER A 261 32.65 -2.97 3.49
CA SER A 261 33.71 -2.18 2.81
C SER A 261 35.11 -2.33 3.43
N SER A 262 35.27 -3.14 4.49
CA SER A 262 36.53 -3.23 5.26
C SER A 262 37.25 -4.58 5.19
N SER A 263 36.83 -5.49 4.31
CA SER A 263 37.41 -6.85 4.20
C SER A 263 38.00 -7.20 2.83
N ASN A 264 38.42 -6.19 2.06
CA ASN A 264 39.26 -6.37 0.87
C ASN A 264 40.36 -5.28 0.82
N VAL A 265 41.34 -5.38 1.73
CA VAL A 265 42.69 -4.82 1.56
C VAL A 265 43.68 -5.82 2.13
#